data_AF-A0A351ST66-F1
#
_entry.id   AF-A0A351ST66-F1
#
_cell.length_a   1.000
_cell.length_b   1.000
_cell.length_c   1.000
_cell.angle_alpha   90.00
_cell.angle_beta   90.00
_cell.angle_gamma   90.00
#
_symmetry.space_group_name_H-M   'P 1'
#
loop_
_entity.id
_entity.type
_entity.pdbx_description
1 polymer ?
#
loop_
_entity_poly.entity_id
_entity_poly.type
_entity_poly.pdbx_seq_one_letter_code
_entity_poly.pdbx_strand_id
1 'polypeptide(L)' 'MPITLPLKEMTLQEKLAVMESLWEDLARSPEAIESPAWHKDILDERRQRLAEEKSRFIDWQTAKAEIRNKLS' A
#
# COMPACT_ATOMS: atom_id res chain seq x y z
N MET A 1 -17.35 -20.49 -7.56
CA MET A 1 -16.44 -21.63 -7.85
C MET A 1 -15.05 -21.24 -7.40
N PRO A 2 -14.31 -22.08 -6.65
CA PRO A 2 -12.96 -21.74 -6.23
C PRO A 2 -12.02 -21.70 -7.45
N ILE A 3 -11.26 -20.61 -7.59
CA ILE A 3 -10.18 -20.52 -8.56
C ILE A 3 -8.99 -21.28 -7.97
N THR A 4 -8.50 -22.31 -8.67
CA THR A 4 -7.34 -23.09 -8.24
C THR A 4 -6.17 -22.76 -9.15
N LEU A 5 -5.13 -22.13 -8.61
CA LEU A 5 -3.89 -21.88 -9.33
C LEU A 5 -2.87 -22.98 -9.00
N PRO A 6 -2.07 -23.48 -9.95
CA PRO A 6 -1.01 -24.46 -9.71
C PRO A 6 0.21 -23.80 -9.05
N LEU A 7 0.03 -23.19 -7.88
CA LEU A 7 1.04 -22.37 -7.18
C LEU A 7 2.35 -23.13 -6.89
N LYS A 8 2.31 -24.46 -6.83
CA LYS A 8 3.51 -25.28 -6.62
C LYS A 8 4.40 -25.39 -7.86
N GLU A 9 3.82 -25.25 -9.05
CA GLU A 9 4.52 -25.39 -10.34
C GLU A 9 5.05 -24.04 -10.84
N MET A 10 4.49 -22.94 -10.34
CA MET A 10 4.90 -21.59 -10.70
C MET A 10 6.25 -21.21 -10.08
N THR A 11 7.10 -20.61 -10.90
CA THR A 11 8.29 -19.86 -10.49
C THR A 11 7.90 -18.65 -9.63
N LEU A 12 8.88 -18.07 -8.93
CA LEU A 12 8.67 -16.83 -8.19
C LEU A 12 8.21 -15.69 -9.10
N GLN A 13 8.78 -15.57 -10.30
CA GLN A 13 8.43 -14.52 -11.25
C GLN A 13 6.97 -14.63 -11.70
N GLU A 14 6.50 -15.84 -12.01
CA GLU A 14 5.11 -16.07 -12.39
C GLU A 14 4.14 -15.75 -11.24
N LYS A 15 4.51 -16.10 -10.00
CA LYS A 15 3.69 -15.76 -8.83
C LYS A 15 3.55 -14.25 -8.65
N LEU A 16 4.66 -13.52 -8.77
CA LEU A 16 4.67 -12.07 -8.68
C LEU A 16 3.87 -11.43 -9.82
N ALA A 17 4.01 -11.94 -11.05
CA ALA A 17 3.24 -11.46 -12.19
C ALA A 17 1.73 -11.65 -11.98
N VAL A 18 1.31 -12.82 -11.49
CA VAL A 18 -0.10 -13.07 -11.15
C VAL A 18 -0.58 -12.15 -10.04
N MET A 19 0.22 -11.95 -8.99
CA MET A 19 -0.13 -11.01 -7.92
C MET A 19 -0.32 -9.58 -8.46
N GLU A 20 0.57 -9.12 -9.34
CA GLU A 20 0.48 -7.79 -9.94
C GLU A 20 -0.76 -7.66 -10.83
N SER A 21 -1.04 -8.64 -11.70
CA SER A 21 -2.23 -8.61 -12.56
C SER A 21 -3.53 -8.62 -11.75
N LEU A 22 -3.59 -9.40 -10.67
CA LEU A 22 -4.73 -9.40 -9.76
C LEU A 22 -4.87 -8.03 -9.07
N TRP A 23 -3.76 -7.46 -8.61
CA TRP A 23 -3.77 -6.16 -7.96
C TRP A 23 -4.20 -5.03 -8.90
N GLU A 24 -3.71 -5.03 -10.14
CA GLU A 24 -4.08 -4.05 -11.16
C GLU A 24 -5.58 -4.12 -11.48
N ASP A 25 -6.13 -5.32 -11.63
CA ASP A 25 -7.55 -5.50 -11.92
C ASP A 25 -8.44 -5.02 -10.75
N LEU A 26 -8.10 -5.42 -9.52
CA LEU A 26 -8.81 -4.95 -8.31
C LEU A 26 -8.74 -3.43 -8.15
N ALA A 27 -7.62 -2.82 -8.48
CA ALA A 27 -7.40 -1.39 -8.35
C ALA A 27 -8.24 -0.55 -9.34
N ARG A 28 -8.82 -1.14 -10.39
CA ARG A 28 -9.69 -0.43 -11.36
C ARG A 28 -11.06 -0.09 -10.80
N SER A 29 -11.51 -0.79 -9.77
CA SER A 29 -12.81 -0.56 -9.12
C SER A 29 -12.62 -0.40 -7.61
N PRO A 30 -11.98 0.68 -7.15
CA PRO A 30 -11.69 0.89 -5.74
C PRO A 30 -12.96 0.95 -4.88
N GLU A 31 -14.09 1.36 -5.45
CA GLU A 31 -15.41 1.36 -4.80
C GLU A 31 -16.01 -0.03 -4.58
N ALA A 32 -15.50 -1.07 -5.28
CA ALA A 32 -15.97 -2.44 -5.11
C ALA A 32 -15.58 -3.02 -3.74
N ILE A 33 -14.61 -2.40 -3.05
CA ILE A 33 -14.17 -2.77 -1.72
C ILE A 33 -14.29 -1.54 -0.82
N GLU A 34 -15.27 -1.57 0.09
CA GLU A 34 -15.43 -0.49 1.05
C GLU A 34 -14.20 -0.42 1.97
N SER A 35 -13.58 0.76 2.03
CA SER A 35 -12.49 1.00 2.96
C SER A 35 -13.02 0.96 4.40
N PRO A 36 -12.33 0.30 5.34
CA PRO A 36 -12.71 0.34 6.74
C PRO A 36 -12.86 1.78 7.25
N ALA A 37 -13.88 2.03 8.07
CA ALA A 37 -14.18 3.40 8.57
C ALA A 37 -12.96 4.08 9.21
N TRP A 38 -12.14 3.32 9.94
CA TRP A 38 -10.94 3.84 10.61
C TRP A 38 -9.88 4.41 9.64
N HIS A 39 -9.88 4.00 8.36
CA HIS A 39 -8.97 4.59 7.36
C HIS A 39 -9.19 6.09 7.24
N LYS A 40 -10.47 6.52 7.21
CA LYS A 40 -10.83 7.93 7.13
C LYS A 40 -10.34 8.68 8.36
N ASP A 41 -10.57 8.12 9.55
CA ASP A 41 -10.20 8.78 10.80
C ASP A 41 -8.68 9.06 10.88
N ILE A 42 -7.86 8.09 10.47
CA ILE A 42 -6.40 8.28 10.41
C ILE A 42 -5.99 9.33 9.37
N LEU A 43 -6.64 9.34 8.19
CA LEU A 43 -6.34 10.35 7.17
C LEU A 43 -6.76 11.75 7.62
N ASP A 44 -7.88 11.87 8.32
CA ASP A 44 -8.37 13.13 8.88
C ASP A 44 -7.41 13.65 9.97
N GLU A 45 -6.98 12.77 10.90
CA GLU A 45 -5.97 13.11 11.92
C GLU A 45 -4.67 13.61 11.28
N ARG A 46 -4.16 12.90 10.26
CA ARG A 46 -2.93 13.28 9.55
C ARG A 46 -3.09 14.63 8.84
N ARG A 47 -4.23 14.89 8.21
CA ARG A 47 -4.53 16.19 7.57
C ARG A 47 -4.60 17.31 8.60
N GLN A 48 -5.22 17.08 9.76
CA GLN A 48 -5.24 18.06 10.85
C GLN A 48 -3.82 18.38 11.34
N ARG A 49 -2.97 17.37 11.55
CA ARG A 49 -1.57 17.58 11.98
C ARG A 49 -0.74 18.37 10.98
N LEU A 50 -1.01 18.22 9.68
CA LEU A 50 -0.39 19.05 8.64
C LEU A 50 -0.87 20.51 8.74
N ALA A 51 -2.17 20.73 8.91
CA ALA A 51 -2.75 22.07 9.05
C ALA A 51 -2.28 22.80 10.31
N GLU A 52 -2.01 22.06 11.39
CA GLU A 52 -1.45 22.57 12.65
C GLU A 52 0.09 22.70 12.60
N GLU A 53 0.74 22.48 11.46
CA GLU A 53 2.20 22.49 11.27
C GLU A 53 2.97 21.49 12.16
N LYS A 54 2.27 20.54 12.80
CA LYS A 54 2.82 19.46 13.63
C LYS A 54 3.34 18.28 12.80
N SER A 55 3.20 18.35 11.48
CA SER A 55 3.69 17.37 10.52
C SER A 55 4.03 18.07 9.22
N ARG A 56 4.99 17.52 8.48
CA ARG A 56 5.43 18.05 7.20
C ARG A 56 5.65 16.94 6.21
N PHE A 57 5.44 17.23 4.93
CA PHE A 57 5.93 16.36 3.87
C PHE A 57 7.45 16.41 3.83
N ILE A 58 8.05 15.28 3.52
CA ILE A 58 9.50 15.16 3.30
C ILE A 58 9.72 14.48 1.95
N ASP A 59 10.87 14.80 1.34
CA ASP A 59 11.28 14.12 0.12
C ASP A 59 11.47 12.61 0.38
N TRP A 60 11.12 11.81 -0.64
CA TRP A 60 11.14 10.35 -0.53
C TRP A 60 12.56 9.78 -0.36
N GLN A 61 13.57 10.37 -0.98
CA GLN A 61 14.97 9.94 -0.79
C GLN A 61 15.44 10.28 0.61
N THR A 62 15.09 11.47 1.12
CA THR A 62 15.36 11.86 2.51
C THR A 62 14.72 10.89 3.50
N ALA A 63 13.44 10.55 3.33
CA ALA A 63 12.74 9.59 4.18
C ALA A 63 13.45 8.22 4.22
N LYS A 64 13.85 7.70 3.06
CA LYS A 64 14.57 6.42 2.96
C LYS A 64 15.93 6.46 3.64
N ALA A 65 16.66 7.57 3.52
CA ALA A 65 17.95 7.74 4.18
C ALA A 65 17.79 7.76 5.71
N GLU A 66 16.82 8.52 6.23
CA GLU A 66 16.54 8.57 7.68
C GLU A 66 16.17 7.21 8.26
N ILE A 67 15.31 6.44 7.56
CA ILE A 67 14.92 5.09 7.99
C ILE A 67 16.15 4.17 8.04
N ARG A 68 16.99 4.18 6.99
CA ARG A 68 18.19 3.35 6.96
C ARG A 68 19.16 3.71 8.08
N ASN A 69 19.34 4.99 8.37
CA ASN A 69 20.23 5.45 9.44
C ASN A 69 19.73 5.07 10.84
N LYS A 70 18.41 4.95 11.05
CA LYS A 70 17.82 4.50 12.33
C LYS A 70 17.90 2.99 12.57
N LEU A 71 18.13 2.21 11.51
CA LEU A 71 18.19 0.75 11.57
C LEU A 71 19.62 0.19 11.54
N SER A 72 20.62 1.05 11.32
CA SER A 72 22.05 0.71 11.40
C SER A 72 22.60 1.00 12.79
#